data_AF-A0A933XF62-F1
#
_entry.id   AF-A0A933XF62-F1
#
_cell.length_a   1.000
_cell.length_b   1.000
_cell.length_c   1.000
_cell.angle_alpha   90.00
_cell.angle_beta   90.00
_cell.angle_gamma   90.00
#
_symmetry.space_group_name_H-M   'P 1'
#
loop_
_entity.id
_entity.type
_entity.pdbx_description
1 polymer ?
#
loop_
_entity_poly.entity_id
_entity_poly.type
_entity_poly.pdbx_seq_one_letter_code
_entity_poly.pdbx_strand_id
1 'polypeptide(L)'
;MEQNLYIKILKYGSENIGKQITKEELFEQLKIKQYEKSLDKSIVDNIFESIFKQITLGGAKYVISLDSYFQYLEHIRLEEARKDSKKAIGISVVAIIISIILTLIQIFKC
;
A
#
# COMPACT_ATOMS: atom_id res chain seq x y z
N MET A 1 10.10 -8.43 1.66
CA MET A 1 10.77 -7.12 1.76
C MET A 1 10.46 -6.23 0.56
N GLU A 2 10.26 -6.80 -0.65
CA GLU A 2 9.88 -6.11 -1.91
C GLU A 2 8.54 -5.35 -1.88
N GLN A 3 7.50 -5.90 -1.22
CA GLN A 3 6.19 -5.25 -1.12
C GLN A 3 6.26 -3.83 -0.53
N ASN A 4 7.23 -3.56 0.34
CA ASN A 4 7.39 -2.24 0.94
C ASN A 4 7.93 -1.21 -0.08
N LEU A 5 8.81 -1.62 -0.99
CA LEU A 5 9.38 -0.73 -2.00
C LEU A 5 8.37 -0.41 -3.10
N TYR A 6 7.67 -1.42 -3.61
CA TYR A 6 6.63 -1.23 -4.62
C TYR A 6 5.52 -0.27 -4.14
N ILE A 7 4.99 -0.48 -2.94
CA ILE A 7 3.97 0.42 -2.37
C ILE A 7 4.52 1.83 -2.11
N LYS A 8 5.80 1.97 -1.72
CA LYS A 8 6.45 3.29 -1.58
C LYS A 8 6.55 4.04 -2.90
N ILE A 9 6.93 3.35 -3.97
CA ILE A 9 7.05 3.94 -5.31
C ILE A 9 5.66 4.32 -5.84
N LEU A 10 4.65 3.46 -5.64
CA LEU A 10 3.25 3.76 -5.95
C LEU A 10 2.73 4.98 -5.19
N LYS A 11 2.98 5.03 -3.88
CA LYS A 11 2.61 6.17 -3.04
C LYS A 11 3.25 7.46 -3.56
N TYR A 12 4.56 7.45 -3.82
CA TYR A 12 5.27 8.60 -4.33
C TYR A 12 4.71 9.09 -5.68
N GLY A 13 4.43 8.19 -6.61
CA GLY A 13 3.82 8.56 -7.89
C GLY A 13 2.40 9.12 -7.72
N SER A 14 1.62 8.59 -6.77
CA SER A 14 0.27 9.09 -6.46
C SER A 14 0.27 10.49 -5.85
N GLU A 15 1.29 10.86 -5.07
CA GLU A 15 1.45 12.20 -4.49
C GLU A 15 1.92 13.23 -5.53
N ASN A 16 2.40 12.77 -6.69
CA ASN A 16 2.96 13.59 -7.76
C ASN A 16 2.23 13.43 -9.09
N ILE A 17 0.92 13.14 -9.04
CA ILE A 17 0.08 13.01 -10.24
C ILE A 17 0.17 14.29 -11.09
N GLY A 18 0.33 14.09 -12.40
CA GLY A 18 0.45 15.18 -13.37
C GLY A 18 1.82 15.86 -13.40
N LYS A 19 2.74 15.52 -12.48
CA LYS A 19 4.13 15.97 -12.54
C LYS A 19 4.97 14.99 -13.33
N GLN A 20 5.86 15.54 -14.14
CA GLN A 20 6.91 14.76 -14.79
C GLN A 20 8.04 14.55 -13.79
N ILE A 21 8.39 13.29 -13.55
CA ILE A 21 9.39 12.87 -12.55
C ILE A 21 10.53 12.19 -13.29
N THR A 22 11.77 12.43 -12.86
CA THR A 22 12.92 11.66 -13.34
C THR A 22 13.21 10.44 -12.46
N LYS A 23 13.92 9.45 -13.01
CA LYS A 23 14.37 8.29 -12.22
C LYS A 23 15.24 8.79 -11.05
N GLU A 24 16.15 9.73 -11.31
CA GLU A 24 17.08 10.29 -10.32
C GLU A 24 16.34 10.96 -9.15
N GLU A 25 15.33 11.79 -9.43
CA GLU A 25 14.51 12.44 -8.41
C GLU A 25 13.82 11.43 -7.49
N LEU A 26 13.29 10.35 -8.08
CA LEU A 26 12.64 9.28 -7.34
C LEU A 26 13.64 8.51 -6.47
N PHE A 27 14.81 8.19 -7.00
CA PHE A 27 15.89 7.51 -6.27
C PHE A 27 16.41 8.34 -5.08
N GLU A 28 16.51 9.66 -5.23
CA GLU A 28 16.92 10.57 -4.16
C GLU A 28 15.86 10.69 -3.07
N GLN A 29 14.60 10.93 -3.44
CA GLN A 29 13.48 11.10 -2.51
C GLN A 29 13.24 9.85 -1.66
N LEU A 30 13.31 8.68 -2.29
CA LEU A 30 13.07 7.41 -1.61
C LEU A 30 14.32 6.89 -0.88
N LYS A 31 15.44 7.63 -0.91
CA LYS A 31 16.75 7.21 -0.35
C LYS A 31 17.16 5.81 -0.81
N ILE A 32 16.81 5.45 -2.05
CA ILE A 32 16.99 4.10 -2.60
C ILE A 32 18.47 3.74 -2.79
N LYS A 33 19.40 4.71 -2.69
CA LYS A 33 20.86 4.43 -2.65
C LYS A 33 21.26 3.42 -1.55
N GLN A 34 20.47 3.27 -0.48
CA GLN A 34 20.66 2.19 0.51
C GLN A 34 20.11 0.83 0.06
N TYR A 35 19.07 0.82 -0.77
CA TYR A 35 18.48 -0.39 -1.35
C TYR A 35 19.29 -0.90 -2.54
N GLU A 36 19.96 -0.06 -3.34
CA GLU A 36 20.89 -0.49 -4.41
C GLU A 36 22.05 -1.38 -3.90
N LYS A 37 22.43 -1.26 -2.62
CA LYS A 37 23.45 -2.13 -2.01
C LYS A 37 22.95 -3.54 -1.69
N SER A 38 21.64 -3.75 -1.61
CA SER A 38 21.03 -5.02 -1.17
C SER A 38 20.02 -5.62 -2.16
N LEU A 39 19.46 -4.80 -3.04
CA LEU A 39 18.55 -5.17 -4.13
C LEU A 39 19.26 -4.96 -5.45
N ASP A 40 19.08 -5.92 -6.36
CA ASP A 40 19.54 -5.79 -7.74
C ASP A 40 18.87 -4.58 -8.40
N LYS A 41 19.70 -3.72 -9.00
CA LYS A 41 19.27 -2.51 -9.71
C LYS A 41 18.22 -2.84 -10.78
N SER A 42 18.34 -4.00 -11.41
CA SER A 42 17.38 -4.48 -12.42
C SER A 42 15.95 -4.59 -11.88
N ILE A 43 15.78 -4.99 -10.62
CA ILE A 43 14.47 -5.15 -9.97
C ILE A 43 13.84 -3.78 -9.76
N VAL A 44 14.63 -2.81 -9.31
CA VAL A 44 14.12 -1.45 -9.06
C VAL A 44 13.75 -0.76 -10.36
N ASP A 45 14.54 -0.95 -11.41
CA ASP A 45 14.23 -0.45 -12.75
C ASP A 45 12.95 -1.08 -13.31
N ASN A 46 12.78 -2.39 -13.20
CA ASN A 46 11.57 -3.10 -13.64
C ASN A 46 10.32 -2.59 -12.89
N ILE A 47 10.43 -2.39 -11.58
CA ILE A 47 9.31 -1.85 -10.77
C ILE A 47 8.98 -0.43 -11.23
N PHE A 48 10.00 0.42 -11.42
CA PHE A 48 9.79 1.79 -11.88
C PHE A 48 9.09 1.83 -13.24
N GLU A 49 9.56 1.04 -14.21
CA GLU A 49 8.99 0.98 -15.56
C GLU A 49 7.59 0.37 -15.59
N SER A 50 7.27 -0.52 -14.65
CA SER A 50 5.91 -1.02 -14.47
C SER A 50 4.96 0.06 -13.94
N ILE A 51 5.46 0.98 -13.12
CA ILE A 51 4.65 1.98 -12.43
C ILE A 51 4.49 3.25 -13.26
N PHE A 52 5.54 3.68 -13.94
CA PHE A 52 5.63 4.97 -14.62
C PHE A 52 5.70 4.79 -16.14
N LYS A 53 4.88 5.57 -16.87
CA LYS A 53 4.93 5.63 -18.33
C LYS A 53 5.85 6.77 -18.77
N GLN A 54 6.76 6.46 -19.68
CA GLN A 54 7.60 7.46 -20.34
C GLN A 54 6.76 8.32 -21.29
N ILE A 55 6.95 9.64 -21.26
CA ILE A 55 6.16 10.57 -22.09
C ILE A 55 6.96 11.17 -23.25
N THR A 56 8.28 11.27 -23.13
CA THR A 56 9.12 11.93 -24.15
C THR A 56 10.08 10.96 -24.82
N LEU A 57 10.12 11.00 -26.16
CA LEU A 57 10.99 10.21 -27.05
C LEU A 57 12.51 10.54 -26.94
N GLY A 58 12.91 11.31 -25.92
CA GLY A 58 14.31 11.71 -25.71
C GLY A 58 14.57 12.32 -24.34
N GLY A 59 13.64 12.19 -23.38
CA GLY A 59 13.80 12.70 -22.03
C GLY A 59 13.52 11.62 -20.99
N ALA A 60 14.35 11.60 -19.95
CA ALA A 60 14.23 10.72 -18.78
C ALA A 60 13.06 11.13 -17.86
N LYS A 61 11.93 11.56 -18.44
CA LYS A 61 10.76 12.07 -17.73
C LYS A 61 9.60 11.09 -17.85
N TYR A 62 9.04 10.78 -16.69
CA TYR A 62 7.99 9.80 -16.55
C TYR A 62 6.81 10.36 -15.75
N VAL A 63 5.62 9.84 -15.99
CA VAL A 63 4.42 10.13 -15.19
C VAL A 63 3.82 8.81 -14.73
N ILE A 64 3.22 8.82 -13.54
CA ILE A 64 2.55 7.63 -13.00
C ILE A 64 1.49 7.16 -13.98
N SER A 65 1.46 5.85 -14.25
CA SER A 65 0.40 5.27 -15.07
C SER A 65 -0.94 5.32 -14.32
N LEU A 66 -2.03 5.49 -15.07
CA LEU A 66 -3.38 5.48 -14.47
C LEU A 66 -3.67 4.17 -13.74
N ASP A 67 -3.21 3.04 -14.30
CA ASP A 67 -3.37 1.71 -13.73
C ASP A 67 -2.65 1.60 -12.39
N SER A 68 -1.40 2.10 -12.34
CA SER A 68 -0.59 2.14 -11.11
C SER A 68 -1.25 3.00 -10.02
N TYR A 69 -1.84 4.12 -10.41
CA TYR A 69 -2.57 4.97 -9.47
C TYR A 69 -3.79 4.24 -8.88
N PHE A 70 -4.57 3.53 -9.71
CA PHE A 70 -5.69 2.73 -9.22
C PHE A 70 -5.25 1.58 -8.32
N GLN A 71 -4.13 0.92 -8.64
CA GLN A 71 -3.55 -0.13 -7.78
C GLN A 71 -3.20 0.41 -6.39
N TYR A 72 -2.68 1.64 -6.31
CA TYR A 72 -2.42 2.28 -5.01
C TYR A 72 -3.70 2.57 -4.23
N LEU A 73 -4.74 3.09 -4.90
CA LEU A 73 -6.03 3.34 -4.26
C LEU A 73 -6.70 2.06 -3.77
N GLU A 74 -6.62 0.99 -4.57
CA GLU A 74 -7.14 -0.32 -4.19
C GLU A 74 -6.40 -0.88 -2.97
N HIS A 75 -5.08 -0.73 -2.92
CA HIS A 75 -4.28 -1.11 -1.77
C HIS A 75 -4.74 -0.39 -0.49
N ILE A 76 -4.92 0.94 -0.55
CA ILE A 76 -5.43 1.72 0.59
C ILE A 76 -6.82 1.23 1.02
N ARG A 77 -7.74 1.04 0.07
CA ARG A 77 -9.10 0.57 0.36
C ARG A 77 -9.10 -0.80 1.01
N LEU A 78 -8.22 -1.70 0.58
CA LEU A 78 -8.08 -3.02 1.20
C LEU A 78 -7.51 -2.92 2.62
N GLU A 79 -6.57 -2.02 2.88
CA GLU A 79 -6.09 -1.77 4.24
C GLU A 79 -7.17 -1.20 5.16
N GLU A 80 -7.96 -0.25 4.66
CA GLU A 80 -9.10 0.33 5.39
C GLU A 80 -10.17 -0.74 5.67
N ALA A 81 -10.56 -1.52 4.65
CA ALA A 81 -11.51 -2.61 4.80
C ALA A 81 -11.05 -3.66 5.82
N ARG A 82 -9.74 -3.99 5.84
CA ARG A 82 -9.15 -4.88 6.86
C ARG A 82 -9.22 -4.27 8.25
N LYS A 83 -9.00 -2.95 8.39
CA LYS A 83 -9.09 -2.25 9.68
C LYS A 83 -10.51 -2.26 10.21
N ASP A 84 -11.49 -2.01 9.36
CA ASP A 84 -12.90 -2.02 9.77
C ASP A 84 -13.41 -3.44 10.04
N SER A 85 -12.96 -4.43 9.26
CA SER A 85 -13.21 -5.85 9.56
C SER A 85 -12.68 -6.24 10.94
N LYS A 86 -11.46 -5.81 11.29
CA LYS A 86 -10.88 -6.07 12.62
C LYS A 86 -11.71 -5.44 13.75
N LYS A 87 -12.23 -4.22 13.55
CA LYS A 87 -13.13 -3.59 14.53
C LYS A 87 -14.42 -4.39 14.69
N ALA A 88 -15.04 -4.79 13.58
CA ALA A 88 -16.27 -5.58 13.58
C ALA A 88 -16.06 -6.92 14.31
N ILE A 89 -14.94 -7.61 14.07
CA ILE A 89 -14.56 -8.81 14.82
C ILE A 89 -14.49 -8.54 16.32
N GLY A 90 -13.87 -7.42 16.73
CA GLY A 90 -13.79 -7.03 18.15
C GLY A 90 -15.17 -6.83 18.79
N ILE A 91 -16.08 -6.15 18.09
CA ILE A 91 -17.46 -5.94 18.57
C ILE A 91 -18.19 -7.28 18.70
N SER A 92 -18.05 -8.16 17.71
CA SER A 92 -18.65 -9.50 17.74
C SER A 92 -18.15 -10.34 18.91
N VAL A 93 -16.85 -10.31 19.20
CA VAL A 93 -16.27 -11.02 20.36
C VAL A 93 -16.88 -10.52 21.67
N VAL A 94 -17.04 -9.20 21.84
CA VAL A 94 -17.69 -8.63 23.03
C VAL A 94 -19.14 -9.10 23.15
N ALA A 95 -19.90 -9.10 22.04
CA ALA A 95 -21.29 -9.57 22.02
C ALA A 95 -21.42 -11.06 22.40
N ILE A 96 -20.48 -11.90 21.93
CA ILE A 96 -20.42 -13.32 22.29
C ILE A 96 -20.19 -13.49 23.81
N ILE A 97 -19.25 -12.72 24.38
CA ILE A 97 -18.97 -12.77 25.82
C ILE A 97 -20.20 -12.39 26.65
N ILE A 98 -20.90 -11.32 26.27
CA ILE A 98 -22.15 -10.90 26.95
C ILE A 98 -23.21 -12.01 26.86
N SER A 99 -23.35 -12.63 25.69
CA SER A 99 -24.32 -13.72 25.48
C SER A 99 -24.02 -14.93 26.36
N ILE A 100 -22.74 -15.30 26.51
CA ILE A 100 -22.31 -16.38 27.40
C ILE A 100 -22.64 -16.03 28.86
N ILE A 101 -22.35 -14.79 29.30
CA ILE A 101 -22.63 -14.35 30.67
C ILE A 101 -24.13 -14.41 30.96
N LEU A 102 -24.98 -13.91 30.06
CA LEU A 102 -26.44 -13.95 30.22
C LEU A 102 -26.96 -15.39 30.33
N THR A 103 -26.43 -16.29 29.48
CA THR A 103 -26.80 -17.71 29.51
C THR A 103 -26.41 -18.36 30.84
N LEU A 104 -25.22 -18.07 31.37
CA LEU A 104 -24.79 -18.56 32.68
C LEU A 104 -25.67 -18.02 33.81
N ILE A 105 -26.04 -16.74 33.80
CA ILE A 105 -26.94 -16.15 34.81
C ILE A 105 -28.31 -16.84 34.79
N GLN A 106 -28.85 -17.15 33.61
CA GLN A 106 -30.11 -17.87 33.49
C GLN A 106 -30.03 -19.28 34.09
N ILE A 107 -28.94 -20.00 33.84
CA ILE A 107 -28.73 -21.35 34.39
C ILE A 107 -28.61 -21.31 35.92
N PHE A 108 -27.88 -20.35 36.49
CA PHE A 108 -27.67 -20.26 37.95
C PHE A 108 -28.86 -19.67 38.73
N LYS A 109 -29.78 -18.96 38.08
CA LYS A 109 -31.02 -18.45 38.70
C LYS A 109 -32.19 -19.44 38.61
N CYS A 110 -32.03 -20.54 37.86
CA CYS A 110 -32.98 -21.64 37.78
C CYS A 110 -32.64 -22.70 38.83
#